data_AF-A0AAF0TA61-F1
#
_entry.id   AF-A0AAF0TA61-F1
#
_cell.length_a   1.000
_cell.length_b   1.000
_cell.length_c   1.000
_cell.angle_alpha   90.00
_cell.angle_beta   90.00
_cell.angle_gamma   90.00
#
_symmetry.space_group_name_H-M   'P 1'
#
loop_
_entity.id
_entity.type
_entity.pdbx_description
1 polymer ?
#
loop_
_entity_poly.entity_id
_entity_poly.type
_entity_poly.pdbx_seq_one_letter_code
_entity_poly.pdbx_strand_id
1 'polypeptide(L)'
;MALPALNPPKTLNKKLQSLNSPFFSFSKTASSPKITKFKKYPLITMSSQQQNPLPQVALTNNDHKEELMSAIKSSISNCLSETHLDLTVPQLKSKIRGKVRDIYDGGDYLVMVTTDRQSAFDRILASIPFKGQVLNETSLWWFHKTQHIIPNAVVSVPDKNVTIARKCSVFPVEFVDLWCQATFQ
;
A
#
# COMPACT_ATOMS: atom_id res chain seq x y z
N MET A 1 -30.41 -18.78 41.43
CA MET A 1 -31.76 -18.82 40.82
C MET A 1 -31.61 -18.53 39.32
N ALA A 2 -32.59 -18.86 38.48
CA ALA A 2 -32.40 -19.17 37.06
C ALA A 2 -31.88 -18.04 36.13
N LEU A 3 -31.21 -18.45 35.04
CA LEU A 3 -31.12 -17.71 33.76
C LEU A 3 -32.38 -17.99 32.92
N PRO A 4 -32.80 -17.03 32.07
CA PRO A 4 -32.71 -17.26 30.61
C PRO A 4 -32.16 -16.01 29.86
N ALA A 5 -31.47 -16.04 28.72
CA ALA A 5 -31.30 -16.98 27.59
C ALA A 5 -32.09 -16.60 26.30
N LEU A 6 -31.43 -16.85 25.16
CA LEU A 6 -31.93 -16.91 23.76
C LEU A 6 -32.19 -15.61 22.96
N ASN A 7 -31.45 -15.54 21.84
CA ASN A 7 -31.74 -14.86 20.56
C ASN A 7 -32.22 -15.98 19.57
N PRO A 8 -32.73 -15.75 18.33
CA PRO A 8 -33.13 -14.51 17.64
C PRO A 8 -34.66 -14.59 17.29
N PRO A 9 -35.27 -14.66 16.06
CA PRO A 9 -34.83 -14.40 14.67
C PRO A 9 -35.81 -13.69 13.68
N LYS A 10 -35.25 -13.26 12.53
CA LYS A 10 -35.77 -13.33 11.14
C LYS A 10 -36.85 -12.38 10.56
N THR A 11 -36.40 -11.68 9.50
CA THR A 11 -37.05 -11.35 8.19
C THR A 11 -38.02 -10.17 7.97
N LEU A 12 -37.50 -9.18 7.21
CA LEU A 12 -37.98 -8.75 5.87
C LEU A 12 -39.33 -8.01 5.71
N ASN A 13 -39.26 -6.70 5.40
CA ASN A 13 -39.97 -6.18 4.22
C ASN A 13 -39.28 -4.98 3.56
N LYS A 14 -39.68 -4.67 2.31
CA LYS A 14 -39.08 -3.64 1.44
C LYS A 14 -39.92 -2.35 1.42
N LYS A 15 -39.26 -1.19 1.36
CA LYS A 15 -39.69 -0.10 0.48
C LYS A 15 -38.47 0.75 0.08
N LEU A 16 -38.32 1.01 -1.22
CA LEU A 16 -37.16 1.70 -1.78
C LEU A 16 -37.65 2.59 -2.93
N GLN A 17 -37.61 3.91 -2.72
CA GLN A 17 -37.95 4.96 -3.67
C GLN A 17 -36.93 6.10 -3.42
N SER A 18 -35.82 6.20 -4.14
CA SER A 18 -35.65 6.58 -5.56
C SER A 18 -35.46 8.10 -5.75
N LEU A 19 -34.21 8.53 -5.78
CA LEU A 19 -33.77 9.80 -6.38
C LEU A 19 -32.61 9.48 -7.34
N ASN A 20 -32.69 10.02 -8.56
CA ASN A 20 -31.68 9.85 -9.61
C ASN A 20 -30.69 11.04 -9.51
N SER A 21 -29.38 10.88 -9.68
CA SER A 21 -28.69 10.70 -10.97
C SER A 21 -27.20 11.09 -10.78
N PRO A 22 -26.30 10.98 -11.78
CA PRO A 22 -26.36 10.16 -13.00
C PRO A 22 -25.40 8.95 -12.93
N PHE A 23 -25.77 7.84 -13.56
CA PHE A 23 -24.93 6.65 -13.66
C PHE A 23 -24.05 6.71 -14.92
N PHE A 24 -22.75 6.46 -14.82
CA PHE A 24 -21.92 6.19 -16.01
C PHE A 24 -22.29 4.81 -16.56
N SER A 25 -22.88 4.77 -17.76
CA SER A 25 -23.35 3.55 -18.39
C SER A 25 -22.19 2.80 -19.06
N PHE A 26 -21.72 1.71 -18.43
CA PHE A 26 -20.97 0.67 -19.11
C PHE A 26 -21.94 -0.40 -19.65
N SER A 27 -22.09 -0.43 -20.97
CA SER A 27 -22.96 -1.38 -21.68
C SER A 27 -22.48 -2.82 -21.54
N LYS A 28 -23.29 -3.70 -20.94
CA LYS A 28 -23.07 -5.16 -20.94
C LYS A 28 -23.34 -5.75 -22.33
N THR A 29 -22.33 -5.78 -23.20
CA THR A 29 -22.31 -6.72 -24.33
C THR A 29 -21.86 -8.09 -23.83
N ALA A 30 -22.77 -9.06 -23.82
CA ALA A 30 -22.49 -10.41 -23.33
C ALA A 30 -21.70 -11.23 -24.38
N SER A 31 -20.37 -11.16 -24.33
CA SER A 31 -19.47 -12.00 -25.13
C SER A 31 -18.30 -12.48 -24.29
N SER A 32 -18.27 -13.78 -23.95
CA SER A 32 -17.25 -14.38 -23.08
C SER A 32 -15.83 -14.20 -23.65
N PRO A 33 -14.94 -13.44 -22.99
CA PRO A 33 -13.55 -13.36 -23.42
C PRO A 33 -12.87 -14.70 -23.18
N LYS A 34 -12.44 -15.37 -24.26
CA LYS A 34 -11.67 -16.62 -24.17
C LYS A 34 -10.37 -16.35 -23.42
N ILE A 35 -9.95 -17.28 -22.55
CA ILE A 35 -8.70 -17.15 -21.77
C ILE A 35 -7.50 -17.06 -22.72
N THR A 36 -7.05 -15.84 -23.00
CA THR A 36 -5.82 -15.57 -23.73
C THR A 36 -4.65 -15.91 -22.81
N LYS A 37 -3.90 -16.95 -23.20
CA LYS A 37 -2.79 -17.55 -22.46
C LYS A 37 -1.82 -16.48 -21.92
N PHE A 38 -1.41 -16.62 -20.67
CA PHE A 38 -0.23 -15.92 -20.14
C PHE A 38 0.94 -16.07 -21.14
N LYS A 39 1.62 -14.96 -21.46
CA LYS A 39 2.87 -15.04 -22.23
C LYS A 39 3.86 -15.91 -21.45
N LYS A 40 4.32 -17.00 -22.06
CA LYS A 40 5.45 -17.77 -21.54
C LYS A 40 6.67 -16.84 -21.48
N TYR A 41 7.26 -16.69 -20.30
CA TYR A 41 8.67 -16.32 -20.21
C TYR A 41 9.49 -17.45 -20.85
N PRO A 42 10.51 -17.14 -21.68
CA PRO A 42 11.28 -18.17 -22.36
C PRO A 42 12.13 -18.95 -21.35
N LEU A 43 12.08 -20.28 -21.47
CA LEU A 43 13.02 -21.17 -20.80
C LEU A 43 14.40 -20.99 -21.45
N ILE A 44 15.44 -20.71 -20.67
CA ILE A 44 16.79 -20.46 -21.21
C ILE A 44 17.42 -21.78 -21.64
N THR A 45 17.34 -22.08 -22.94
CA THR A 45 18.13 -23.15 -23.56
C THR A 45 19.58 -22.71 -23.66
N MET A 46 20.47 -23.41 -22.95
CA MET A 46 21.91 -23.26 -23.11
C MET A 46 22.31 -23.64 -24.54
N SER A 47 22.83 -22.68 -25.29
CA SER A 47 23.45 -22.89 -26.60
C SER A 47 24.70 -22.03 -26.70
N SER A 48 25.80 -22.63 -27.14
CA SER A 48 27.12 -22.01 -27.19
C SER A 48 27.28 -21.18 -28.47
N GLN A 49 27.37 -19.85 -28.32
CA GLN A 49 27.74 -18.94 -29.39
C GLN A 49 28.87 -17.99 -28.94
N GLN A 50 29.65 -17.52 -29.90
CA GLN A 50 30.95 -16.87 -29.68
C GLN A 50 30.86 -15.62 -28.78
N GLN A 51 31.83 -15.50 -27.88
CA GLN A 51 32.08 -14.27 -27.14
C GLN A 51 32.67 -13.21 -28.07
N ASN A 52 31.81 -12.40 -28.68
CA ASN A 52 32.19 -11.04 -29.03
C ASN A 52 32.44 -10.28 -27.71
N PRO A 53 33.60 -9.62 -27.52
CA PRO A 53 33.79 -8.79 -26.34
C PRO A 53 32.74 -7.67 -26.31
N LEU A 54 31.99 -7.58 -25.22
CA LEU A 54 31.27 -6.36 -24.89
C LEU A 54 32.27 -5.19 -24.87
N PRO A 55 31.95 -4.04 -25.48
CA PRO A 55 32.71 -2.82 -25.23
C PRO A 55 32.70 -2.57 -23.72
N GLN A 56 33.85 -2.72 -23.07
CA GLN A 56 33.95 -2.40 -21.65
C GLN A 56 33.87 -0.88 -21.53
N VAL A 57 32.70 -0.37 -21.13
CA VAL A 57 32.47 1.06 -20.90
C VAL A 57 33.12 1.46 -19.57
N ALA A 58 34.45 1.36 -19.54
CA ALA A 58 35.32 1.82 -18.47
C ALA A 58 35.54 3.34 -18.62
N LEU A 59 34.46 4.11 -18.55
CA LEU A 59 34.47 5.57 -18.61
C LEU A 59 33.91 6.14 -17.30
N THR A 60 34.77 6.90 -16.62
CA THR A 60 34.48 7.94 -15.63
C THR A 60 33.45 7.62 -14.52
N ASN A 61 33.96 7.07 -13.41
CA ASN A 61 33.27 7.00 -12.11
C ASN A 61 32.87 8.38 -11.49
N ASN A 62 33.25 9.49 -12.13
CA ASN A 62 32.99 10.86 -11.66
C ASN A 62 31.73 11.47 -12.28
N ASP A 63 31.50 11.29 -13.58
CA ASP A 63 30.44 12.02 -14.30
C ASP A 63 29.05 11.54 -13.84
N HIS A 64 28.85 10.21 -13.78
CA HIS A 64 27.67 9.60 -13.15
C HIS A 64 27.51 9.96 -11.67
N LYS A 65 28.61 10.24 -10.95
CA LYS A 65 28.57 10.63 -9.54
C LYS A 65 28.11 12.08 -9.36
N GLU A 66 28.48 12.98 -10.27
CA GLU A 66 27.99 14.37 -10.28
C GLU A 66 26.50 14.44 -10.69
N GLU A 67 26.11 13.68 -11.72
CA GLU A 67 24.69 13.51 -12.10
C GLU A 67 23.86 12.96 -10.93
N LEU A 68 24.29 11.85 -10.32
CA LEU A 68 23.63 11.24 -9.16
C LEU A 68 23.56 12.20 -7.97
N MET A 69 24.62 12.94 -7.67
CA MET A 69 24.61 13.94 -6.60
C MET A 69 23.68 15.12 -6.90
N SER A 70 23.52 15.50 -8.17
CA SER A 70 22.54 16.51 -8.59
C SER A 70 21.10 16.00 -8.45
N ALA A 71 20.83 14.77 -8.91
CA ALA A 71 19.54 14.09 -8.79
C ALA A 71 19.13 13.87 -7.33
N ILE A 72 20.08 13.52 -6.44
CA ILE A 72 19.83 13.41 -5.00
C ILE A 72 19.48 14.79 -4.42
N LYS A 73 20.29 15.83 -4.67
CA LYS A 73 20.05 17.19 -4.16
C LYS A 73 18.68 17.75 -4.57
N SER A 74 18.31 17.58 -5.84
CA SER A 74 16.99 18.00 -6.37
C SER A 74 15.82 17.16 -5.86
N SER A 75 16.07 15.93 -5.38
CA SER A 75 15.01 15.06 -4.83
C SER A 75 14.73 15.28 -3.34
N ILE A 76 15.65 15.91 -2.57
CA ILE A 76 15.48 16.12 -1.12
C ILE A 76 14.22 16.95 -0.81
N SER A 77 13.87 17.93 -1.64
CA SER A 77 12.65 18.74 -1.47
C SER A 77 11.34 17.96 -1.57
N ASN A 78 11.36 16.74 -2.13
CA ASN A 78 10.17 15.92 -2.37
C ASN A 78 9.79 15.05 -1.17
N CYS A 79 10.48 15.19 -0.03
CA CYS A 79 10.27 14.37 1.18
C CYS A 79 8.95 14.70 1.89
N LEU A 80 7.96 13.81 1.81
CA LEU A 80 6.70 13.91 2.56
C LEU A 80 6.95 13.64 4.05
N SER A 81 7.38 14.66 4.78
CA SER A 81 7.78 14.56 6.19
C SER A 81 6.62 14.77 7.16
N GLU A 82 5.71 15.71 6.84
CA GLU A 82 4.51 16.00 7.63
C GLU A 82 3.28 16.16 6.71
N THR A 83 2.09 16.03 7.29
CA THR A 83 0.80 16.08 6.60
C THR A 83 -0.20 16.89 7.43
N HIS A 84 -1.17 17.56 6.80
CA HIS A 84 -2.21 18.37 7.50
C HIS A 84 -3.59 18.23 6.83
N LEU A 85 -4.05 16.98 6.67
CA LEU A 85 -5.34 16.70 6.02
C LEU A 85 -6.54 17.10 6.88
N ASP A 86 -6.36 17.17 8.19
CA ASP A 86 -7.29 17.70 9.20
C ASP A 86 -7.67 19.17 8.97
N LEU A 87 -6.74 19.98 8.43
CA LEU A 87 -7.01 21.38 8.08
C LEU A 87 -7.71 21.53 6.72
N THR A 88 -7.61 20.53 5.85
CA THR A 88 -8.03 20.62 4.44
C THR A 88 -9.34 19.85 4.16
N VAL A 89 -9.62 18.81 4.94
CA VAL A 89 -10.77 17.89 4.75
C VAL A 89 -11.67 17.94 5.99
N PRO A 90 -12.79 18.69 5.98
CA PRO A 90 -13.64 18.93 7.15
C PRO A 90 -14.28 17.69 7.82
N GLN A 91 -14.07 16.50 7.26
CA GLN A 91 -14.60 15.23 7.74
C GLN A 91 -13.59 14.47 8.62
N LEU A 92 -12.32 14.88 8.63
CA LEU A 92 -11.26 14.27 9.44
C LEU A 92 -11.16 14.99 10.79
N LYS A 93 -11.39 14.26 11.89
CA LYS A 93 -11.62 14.84 13.22
C LYS A 93 -10.37 15.01 14.07
N SER A 94 -9.34 14.22 13.81
CA SER A 94 -8.10 14.19 14.59
C SER A 94 -6.97 13.57 13.77
N LYS A 95 -5.72 13.89 14.16
CA LYS A 95 -4.48 13.37 13.58
C LYS A 95 -3.65 12.68 14.66
N ILE A 96 -3.27 11.44 14.43
CA ILE A 96 -2.34 10.66 15.27
C ILE A 96 -1.03 10.51 14.48
N ARG A 97 0.06 11.10 14.99
CA ARG A 97 1.39 11.05 14.37
C ARG A 97 2.18 9.85 14.89
N GLY A 98 2.26 8.78 14.10
CA GLY A 98 3.17 7.65 14.35
C GLY A 98 4.58 7.92 13.81
N LYS A 99 5.52 6.99 14.05
CA LYS A 99 6.90 7.09 13.54
C LYS A 99 6.94 7.28 12.01
N VAL A 100 6.26 6.38 11.27
CA VAL A 100 6.27 6.31 9.79
C VAL A 100 4.93 6.69 9.14
N ARG A 101 3.81 6.58 9.86
CA ARG A 101 2.46 6.88 9.36
C ARG A 101 1.78 7.97 10.18
N ASP A 102 1.10 8.89 9.49
CA ASP A 102 0.09 9.77 10.09
C ASP A 102 -1.29 9.13 9.86
N ILE A 103 -2.12 9.06 10.90
CA ILE A 103 -3.45 8.43 10.84
C ILE A 103 -4.49 9.49 11.18
N TYR A 104 -5.52 9.62 10.34
CA TYR A 104 -6.63 10.53 10.54
C TYR A 104 -7.93 9.78 10.78
N ASP A 105 -8.72 10.24 11.76
CA ASP A 105 -10.00 9.61 12.11
C ASP A 105 -11.16 10.24 11.33
N GLY A 106 -11.76 9.45 10.42
CA GLY A 106 -12.96 9.80 9.65
C GLY A 106 -14.26 9.24 10.25
N GLY A 107 -14.25 8.75 11.49
CA GLY A 107 -15.40 8.10 12.13
C GLY A 107 -15.38 6.58 11.90
N ASP A 108 -15.99 6.11 10.81
CA ASP A 108 -16.07 4.68 10.44
C ASP A 108 -14.81 4.17 9.72
N TYR A 109 -14.00 5.11 9.20
CA TYR A 109 -12.80 4.85 8.42
C TYR A 109 -11.59 5.56 9.02
N LEU A 110 -10.42 4.97 8.82
CA LEU A 110 -9.12 5.56 9.13
C LEU A 110 -8.41 5.89 7.81
N VAL A 111 -7.96 7.14 7.66
CA VAL A 111 -7.13 7.56 6.51
C VAL A 111 -5.68 7.50 6.97
N MET A 112 -4.92 6.55 6.41
CA MET A 112 -3.54 6.27 6.79
C MET A 112 -2.60 6.82 5.71
N VAL A 113 -1.80 7.83 6.06
CA VAL A 113 -0.81 8.44 5.17
C VAL A 113 0.58 7.93 5.55
N THR A 114 1.25 7.25 4.61
CA THR A 114 2.60 6.73 4.80
C THR A 114 3.62 7.78 4.38
N THR A 115 4.45 8.19 5.34
CA THR A 115 5.38 9.33 5.22
C THR A 115 6.81 8.87 4.97
N ASP A 116 7.65 9.78 4.50
CA ASP A 116 9.05 9.51 4.16
C ASP A 116 9.98 9.43 5.39
N ARG A 117 9.46 9.80 6.57
CA ARG A 117 10.16 9.80 7.88
C ARG A 117 10.79 8.44 8.19
N GLN A 118 12.09 8.42 8.41
CA GLN A 118 12.86 7.24 8.82
C GLN A 118 13.21 7.32 10.30
N SER A 119 12.97 6.24 11.04
CA SER A 119 13.27 6.15 12.47
C SER A 119 14.13 4.94 12.82
N ALA A 120 15.03 5.10 13.78
CA ALA A 120 15.71 4.03 14.50
C ALA A 120 16.07 4.54 15.91
N PHE A 121 16.33 3.64 16.87
CA PHE A 121 16.62 3.99 18.27
C PHE A 121 15.57 4.97 18.87
N ASP A 122 14.29 4.70 18.56
CA ASP A 122 13.10 5.48 18.93
C ASP A 122 13.08 6.96 18.49
N ARG A 123 14.00 7.38 17.63
CA ARG A 123 14.10 8.75 17.11
C ARG A 123 13.89 8.78 15.61
N ILE A 124 13.35 9.88 15.10
CA ILE A 124 13.34 10.16 13.64
C ILE A 124 14.73 10.69 13.29
N LEU A 125 15.37 10.09 12.28
CA LEU A 125 16.75 10.39 11.89
C LEU A 125 16.83 11.25 10.62
N ALA A 126 15.95 10.99 9.66
CA ALA A 126 15.92 11.64 8.34
C ALA A 126 14.55 11.41 7.67
N SER A 127 14.32 12.04 6.53
CA SER A 127 13.30 11.63 5.56
C SER A 127 13.99 11.16 4.28
N ILE A 128 13.41 10.15 3.61
CA ILE A 128 13.93 9.59 2.35
C ILE A 128 12.84 9.76 1.29
N PRO A 129 13.08 10.52 0.20
CA PRO A 129 12.02 10.93 -0.72
C PRO A 129 11.34 9.73 -1.37
N PHE A 130 10.02 9.79 -1.49
CA PHE A 130 9.13 8.77 -2.08
C PHE A 130 9.09 7.41 -1.35
N LYS A 131 9.84 7.22 -0.25
CA LYS A 131 9.85 5.96 0.53
C LYS A 131 8.43 5.59 1.02
N GLY A 132 7.63 6.57 1.39
CA GLY A 132 6.24 6.37 1.83
C GLY A 132 5.36 5.76 0.75
N GLN A 133 5.60 6.07 -0.53
CA GLN A 133 4.90 5.49 -1.66
C GLN A 133 5.27 4.01 -1.82
N VAL A 134 6.58 3.70 -1.87
CA VAL A 134 7.09 2.33 -2.00
C VAL A 134 6.56 1.43 -0.88
N LEU A 135 6.55 1.92 0.37
CA LEU A 135 6.04 1.18 1.53
C LEU A 135 4.52 0.93 1.45
N ASN A 136 3.74 1.92 1.00
CA ASN A 136 2.29 1.79 0.87
C ASN A 136 1.92 0.87 -0.31
N GLU A 137 2.51 1.05 -1.49
CA GLU A 137 2.32 0.19 -2.66
C GLU A 137 2.72 -1.27 -2.40
N THR A 138 3.83 -1.50 -1.68
CA THR A 138 4.25 -2.84 -1.26
C THR A 138 3.24 -3.48 -0.30
N SER A 139 2.71 -2.69 0.66
CA SER A 139 1.67 -3.16 1.58
C SER A 139 0.39 -3.55 0.83
N LEU A 140 -0.02 -2.74 -0.14
CA LEU A 140 -1.19 -2.98 -0.98
C LEU A 140 -1.04 -4.20 -1.89
N TRP A 141 0.16 -4.44 -2.44
CA TRP A 141 0.47 -5.66 -3.18
C TRP A 141 0.26 -6.90 -2.32
N TRP A 142 0.76 -6.90 -1.08
CA TRP A 142 0.53 -8.00 -0.13
C TRP A 142 -0.94 -8.15 0.25
N PHE A 143 -1.64 -7.06 0.60
CA PHE A 143 -3.08 -7.08 0.89
C PHE A 143 -3.94 -7.57 -0.29
N HIS A 144 -3.47 -7.42 -1.53
CA HIS A 144 -4.10 -7.98 -2.72
C HIS A 144 -3.78 -9.48 -2.89
N LYS A 145 -2.54 -9.91 -2.62
CA LYS A 145 -2.16 -11.33 -2.69
C LYS A 145 -2.86 -12.19 -1.65
N THR A 146 -3.08 -11.69 -0.43
CA THR A 146 -3.65 -12.47 0.69
C THR A 146 -5.19 -12.46 0.79
N GLN A 147 -5.91 -11.76 -0.09
CA GLN A 147 -7.39 -11.67 -0.05
C GLN A 147 -8.11 -13.02 -0.07
N HIS A 148 -7.49 -14.04 -0.67
CA HIS A 148 -8.03 -15.40 -0.76
C HIS A 148 -7.90 -16.20 0.56
N ILE A 149 -7.16 -15.67 1.55
CA ILE A 149 -6.91 -16.31 2.85
C ILE A 149 -7.70 -15.59 3.94
N ILE A 150 -7.60 -14.26 4.01
CA ILE A 150 -8.22 -13.42 5.06
C ILE A 150 -8.76 -12.12 4.43
N PRO A 151 -9.97 -11.67 4.78
CA PRO A 151 -10.48 -10.36 4.35
C PRO A 151 -9.63 -9.22 4.96
N ASN A 152 -9.11 -8.34 4.11
CA ASN A 152 -8.36 -7.17 4.55
C ASN A 152 -9.28 -5.99 4.94
N ALA A 153 -8.73 -5.00 5.65
CA ALA A 153 -9.46 -3.80 6.08
C ALA A 153 -9.43 -2.66 5.04
N VAL A 154 -8.76 -2.82 3.90
CA VAL A 154 -8.55 -1.75 2.91
C VAL A 154 -9.83 -1.50 2.13
N VAL A 155 -10.18 -0.22 1.95
CA VAL A 155 -11.38 0.22 1.23
C VAL A 155 -11.03 0.87 -0.10
N SER A 156 -10.06 1.78 -0.09
CA SER A 156 -9.60 2.50 -1.28
C SER A 156 -8.23 3.12 -1.07
N VAL A 157 -7.60 3.51 -2.19
CA VAL A 157 -6.26 4.09 -2.26
C VAL A 157 -6.36 5.30 -3.21
N PRO A 158 -6.66 6.51 -2.70
CA PRO A 158 -6.83 7.69 -3.55
C PRO A 158 -5.50 8.26 -4.06
N ASP A 159 -4.39 7.96 -3.38
CA ASP A 159 -3.03 8.39 -3.73
C ASP A 159 -1.99 7.33 -3.31
N LYS A 160 -0.81 7.36 -3.92
CA LYS A 160 0.31 6.46 -3.65
C LYS A 160 0.74 6.45 -2.18
N ASN A 161 0.68 7.58 -1.47
CA ASN A 161 1.01 7.66 -0.04
C ASN A 161 -0.19 7.31 0.88
N VAL A 162 -1.43 7.23 0.37
CA VAL A 162 -2.67 7.25 1.18
C VAL A 162 -3.47 5.97 1.02
N THR A 163 -3.74 5.28 2.13
CA THR A 163 -4.67 4.14 2.19
C THR A 163 -5.84 4.46 3.11
N ILE A 164 -7.07 4.26 2.63
CA ILE A 164 -8.29 4.35 3.43
C ILE A 164 -8.68 2.95 3.88
N ALA A 165 -8.78 2.74 5.19
CA ALA A 165 -9.14 1.46 5.80
C ALA A 165 -10.40 1.59 6.67
N ARG A 166 -11.13 0.49 6.87
CA ARG A 166 -12.20 0.40 7.87
C ARG A 166 -11.60 0.45 9.27
N LYS A 167 -12.31 1.09 10.20
CA LYS A 167 -11.93 1.07 11.62
C LYS A 167 -12.22 -0.32 12.20
N CYS A 168 -11.22 -0.91 12.87
CA CYS A 168 -11.32 -2.26 13.42
C CYS A 168 -10.80 -2.28 14.86
N SER A 169 -11.34 -3.17 15.70
CA SER A 169 -10.80 -3.46 17.03
C SER A 169 -9.47 -4.21 16.89
N VAL A 170 -8.37 -3.56 17.24
CA VAL A 170 -7.03 -4.17 17.23
C VAL A 170 -6.93 -5.18 18.37
N PHE A 171 -6.52 -6.41 18.07
CA PHE A 171 -6.16 -7.40 19.08
C PHE A 171 -4.76 -7.05 19.64
N PRO A 172 -4.55 -6.94 20.96
CA PRO A 172 -3.32 -6.39 21.55
C PRO A 172 -2.18 -7.40 21.62
N VAL A 173 -1.86 -8.05 20.49
CA VAL A 173 -0.75 -9.00 20.32
C VAL A 173 -0.08 -8.74 18.97
N GLU A 174 1.25 -8.64 18.98
CA GLU A 174 2.06 -8.56 17.76
C GLU A 174 2.47 -9.98 17.33
N PHE A 175 2.22 -10.33 16.07
CA PHE A 175 2.61 -11.62 15.48
C PHE A 175 3.94 -11.47 14.76
N VAL A 176 4.92 -12.33 15.09
CA VAL A 176 6.30 -12.24 14.58
C VAL A 176 6.79 -13.62 14.13
N ASP A 177 6.79 -13.87 12.83
CA ASP A 177 7.19 -15.15 12.23
C ASP A 177 8.71 -15.19 11.96
N LEU A 178 9.49 -15.71 12.92
CA LEU A 178 10.94 -15.91 12.75
C LEU A 178 11.24 -17.19 11.96
N TRP A 179 11.31 -17.08 10.63
CA TRP A 179 11.59 -18.22 9.73
C TRP A 179 13.09 -18.53 9.53
N CYS A 180 14.00 -17.65 9.93
CA CYS A 180 15.45 -17.83 9.76
C CYS A 180 16.18 -17.69 11.09
N GLN A 181 16.97 -18.70 11.47
CA GLN A 181 17.97 -18.54 12.53
C GLN A 181 19.16 -17.74 11.98
N ALA A 182 19.35 -16.52 12.50
CA ALA A 182 20.57 -15.77 12.30
C ALA A 182 21.69 -16.39 13.14
N THR A 183 22.37 -17.40 12.60
CA THR A 183 23.55 -18.01 13.21
C THR A 183 24.70 -17.01 13.20
N PHE A 184 24.86 -16.26 14.29
CA PHE A 184 26.09 -15.53 14.57
C PHE A 184 27.23 -16.53 14.81
N GLN A 185 28.33 -16.33 14.10
CA GLN A 185 29.66 -16.87 14.42
C GLN A 185 30.49 -15.80 15.13
#